data_AF-A0A443B5N2-F1
#
_entry.id   AF-A0A443B5N2-F1
#
_cell.length_a   1.000
_cell.length_b   1.000
_cell.length_c   1.000
_cell.angle_alpha   90.00
_cell.angle_beta   90.00
_cell.angle_gamma   90.00
#
_symmetry.space_group_name_H-M   'P 1'
#
loop_
_entity.id
_entity.type
_entity.pdbx_description
1 polymer ?
#
loop_
_entity_poly.entity_id
_entity_poly.type
_entity_poly.pdbx_seq_one_letter_code
_entity_poly.pdbx_strand_id
1 'polypeptide(L)'
;MIPLPPEFETVEAKLRARLITGHEASQAIFVARRRLGPPWHWKSWKAARKQVLGSACETCGAGKEAILYVQHTVRLPKISTYKELAKSDLAGRGVQPVDYSSIRQQMYAIRAAEEPEERDCCPKCSSLSIQYRKKAAAWICNSKSTGQYCAHVFTVPAKMAALTADQKKSIRRKKHQTWRNTILNRHDDWMRNAMLAWIGEMRVYLSLQHTKTLCKRCAFLEDMTDHKPCRLCGFAYPKTEQICPDCEQPDSDQRIIG
;
A
#
# COMPACT_ATOMS: atom_id res chain seq x y z
N MET A 1 -22.51 -5.89 -9.63
CA MET A 1 -21.33 -5.42 -8.85
C MET A 1 -20.06 -5.92 -9.54
N ILE A 2 -19.07 -5.06 -9.76
CA ILE A 2 -17.77 -5.48 -10.30
C ILE A 2 -16.98 -6.13 -9.16
N PRO A 3 -16.48 -7.37 -9.31
CA PRO A 3 -15.68 -8.00 -8.28
C PRO A 3 -14.36 -7.25 -8.07
N LEU A 4 -13.89 -7.25 -6.82
CA LEU A 4 -12.57 -6.74 -6.50
C LEU A 4 -11.51 -7.67 -7.13
N PRO A 5 -10.37 -7.15 -7.65
CA PRO A 5 -9.33 -8.02 -8.17
C PRO A 5 -8.83 -9.02 -7.11
N PRO A 6 -8.52 -10.29 -7.46
CA PRO A 6 -8.08 -11.31 -6.51
C PRO A 6 -6.88 -10.88 -5.66
N GLU A 7 -5.99 -10.06 -6.21
CA GLU A 7 -4.84 -9.51 -5.51
C GLU A 7 -5.25 -8.58 -4.37
N PHE A 8 -6.29 -7.78 -4.58
CA PHE A 8 -6.79 -6.86 -3.56
C PHE A 8 -7.56 -7.63 -2.48
N GLU A 9 -8.32 -8.66 -2.86
CA GLU A 9 -8.99 -9.55 -1.91
C GLU A 9 -7.99 -10.29 -1.03
N THR A 10 -6.90 -10.78 -1.63
CA THR A 10 -5.79 -11.41 -0.88
C THR A 10 -5.14 -10.44 0.09
N VAL A 11 -4.92 -9.18 -0.34
CA VAL A 11 -4.38 -8.13 0.54
C VAL A 11 -5.34 -7.82 1.67
N GLU A 12 -6.64 -7.70 1.39
CA GLU A 12 -7.67 -7.46 2.41
C GLU A 12 -7.70 -8.58 3.45
N ALA A 13 -7.75 -9.83 3.00
CA ALA A 13 -7.76 -11.00 3.88
C ALA A 13 -6.51 -11.04 4.77
N LYS A 14 -5.32 -10.82 4.19
CA LYS A 14 -4.06 -10.78 4.95
C LYS A 14 -3.99 -9.61 5.92
N LEU A 15 -4.53 -8.44 5.58
CA LEU A 15 -4.62 -7.30 6.50
C LEU A 15 -5.54 -7.60 7.68
N ARG A 16 -6.72 -8.17 7.43
CA ARG A 16 -7.67 -8.57 8.47
C ARG A 16 -7.09 -9.64 9.40
N ALA A 17 -6.40 -10.62 8.83
CA ALA A 17 -5.70 -11.66 9.57
C ALA A 17 -4.37 -11.21 10.21
N ARG A 18 -4.00 -9.91 10.10
CA ARG A 18 -2.74 -9.35 10.60
C ARG A 18 -1.50 -10.13 10.14
N LEU A 19 -1.52 -10.65 8.92
CA LEU A 19 -0.40 -11.37 8.31
C LEU A 19 0.58 -10.42 7.59
N ILE A 20 0.12 -9.23 7.22
CA ILE A 20 0.90 -8.17 6.59
C ILE A 20 0.63 -6.82 7.26
N THR A 21 1.62 -5.94 7.21
CA THR A 21 1.49 -4.56 7.70
C THR A 21 0.72 -3.69 6.70
N GLY A 22 0.18 -2.57 7.15
CA GLY A 22 -0.42 -1.58 6.24
C GLY A 22 0.55 -1.07 5.15
N HIS A 23 1.85 -0.99 5.44
CA HIS A 23 2.88 -0.63 4.44
C HIS A 23 3.04 -1.69 3.36
N GLU A 24 3.16 -2.96 3.75
CA GLU A 24 3.23 -4.09 2.81
C GLU A 24 1.98 -4.17 1.94
N ALA A 25 0.80 -3.96 2.52
CA ALA A 25 -0.45 -3.90 1.78
C ALA A 25 -0.49 -2.73 0.78
N SER A 26 -0.10 -1.52 1.20
CA SER A 26 -0.04 -0.38 0.29
C SER A 26 0.89 -0.64 -0.90
N GLN A 27 2.03 -1.29 -0.68
CA GLN A 27 2.97 -1.63 -1.75
C GLN A 27 2.38 -2.70 -2.68
N ALA A 28 1.76 -3.75 -2.12
CA ALA A 28 1.11 -4.80 -2.91
C ALA A 28 0.00 -4.25 -3.80
N ILE A 29 -0.85 -3.38 -3.26
CA ILE A 29 -1.90 -2.69 -4.03
C ILE A 29 -1.30 -1.80 -5.13
N PHE A 30 -0.24 -1.05 -4.84
CA PHE A 30 0.42 -0.20 -5.84
C PHE A 30 0.94 -1.02 -7.03
N VAL A 31 1.65 -2.12 -6.75
CA VAL A 31 2.15 -3.04 -7.77
C VAL A 31 1.01 -3.64 -8.59
N ALA A 32 -0.04 -4.12 -7.92
CA ALA A 32 -1.21 -4.67 -8.59
C ALA A 32 -1.93 -3.63 -9.48
N ARG A 33 -2.10 -2.39 -9.01
CA ARG A 33 -2.70 -1.29 -9.80
C ARG A 33 -1.88 -0.93 -11.03
N ARG A 34 -0.54 -0.88 -10.93
CA ARG A 34 0.33 -0.63 -12.10
C ARG A 34 0.15 -1.69 -13.18
N ARG A 35 -0.02 -2.96 -12.79
CA ARG A 35 -0.20 -4.07 -13.72
C ARG A 35 -1.62 -4.12 -14.30
N LEU A 36 -2.65 -3.95 -13.47
CA LEU A 36 -4.05 -4.05 -13.88
C LEU A 36 -4.54 -2.80 -14.61
N GLY A 37 -3.88 -1.67 -14.43
CA GLY A 37 -4.35 -0.37 -14.91
C GLY A 37 -5.60 0.11 -14.17
N PRO A 38 -6.21 1.20 -14.64
CA PRO A 38 -7.42 1.75 -14.03
C PRO A 38 -8.65 0.85 -14.22
N PRO A 39 -9.67 0.92 -13.34
CA PRO A 39 -10.82 0.02 -13.37
C PRO A 39 -11.57 -0.06 -14.70
N TRP A 40 -11.71 1.06 -15.41
CA TRP A 40 -12.43 1.10 -16.68
C TRP A 40 -11.74 0.34 -17.83
N HIS A 41 -10.49 -0.08 -17.65
CA HIS A 41 -9.81 -0.98 -18.59
C HIS A 41 -10.17 -2.46 -18.37
N TRP A 42 -10.72 -2.82 -17.21
CA TRP A 42 -10.97 -4.22 -16.84
C TRP A 42 -12.14 -4.82 -17.63
N LYS A 43 -12.04 -6.11 -17.97
CA LYS A 43 -13.12 -6.84 -18.65
C LYS A 43 -14.41 -6.86 -17.83
N SER A 44 -14.30 -7.08 -16.52
CA SER A 44 -15.43 -7.08 -15.58
C SER A 44 -16.12 -5.72 -15.49
N TRP A 45 -15.35 -4.62 -15.50
CA TRP A 45 -15.90 -3.27 -15.55
C TRP A 45 -16.67 -3.02 -16.85
N LYS A 46 -16.11 -3.39 -18.00
CA LYS A 46 -16.79 -3.25 -19.30
C LYS A 46 -18.08 -4.07 -19.37
N ALA A 47 -18.10 -5.27 -18.78
CA ALA A 47 -19.30 -6.10 -18.69
C ALA A 47 -20.37 -5.45 -17.81
N ALA A 48 -20.01 -4.99 -16.60
CA ALA A 48 -20.93 -4.32 -15.70
C ALA A 48 -21.44 -2.98 -16.26
N ARG A 49 -20.59 -2.21 -16.95
CA ARG A 49 -21.00 -0.96 -17.62
C ARG A 49 -22.18 -1.19 -18.57
N LYS A 50 -22.16 -2.26 -19.35
CA LYS A 50 -23.25 -2.56 -20.30
C LYS A 50 -24.60 -2.78 -19.62
N GLN A 51 -24.60 -3.18 -18.35
CA GLN A 51 -25.82 -3.46 -17.58
C GLN A 51 -26.41 -2.19 -16.97
N VAL A 52 -25.58 -1.20 -16.65
CA VAL A 52 -26.02 0.04 -15.97
C VAL A 52 -26.14 1.25 -16.90
N LEU A 53 -25.59 1.17 -18.11
CA LEU A 53 -25.71 2.25 -19.10
C LEU A 53 -27.16 2.35 -19.57
N GLY A 54 -27.80 3.46 -19.26
CA GLY A 54 -29.16 3.78 -19.68
C GLY A 54 -29.26 4.13 -21.17
N SER A 55 -30.49 4.36 -21.62
CA SER A 55 -30.79 4.69 -23.03
C SER A 55 -30.80 6.18 -23.34
N ALA A 56 -30.68 7.05 -22.33
CA ALA A 56 -30.67 8.49 -22.49
C ALA A 56 -29.78 9.15 -21.42
N CYS A 57 -29.32 10.37 -21.71
CA CYS A 57 -28.61 11.22 -20.77
C CYS A 57 -29.57 11.67 -19.65
N GLU A 58 -29.22 11.40 -18.39
CA GLU A 58 -30.02 11.79 -17.23
C GLU A 58 -30.04 13.31 -17.00
N THR A 59 -29.07 14.05 -17.53
CA THR A 59 -29.01 15.52 -17.37
C THR A 59 -29.80 16.28 -18.44
N CYS A 60 -29.70 15.89 -19.71
CA CYS A 60 -30.28 16.63 -20.83
C CYS A 60 -31.25 15.83 -21.72
N GLY A 61 -31.51 14.56 -21.40
CA GLY A 61 -32.46 13.72 -22.15
C GLY A 61 -31.96 13.21 -23.50
N ALA A 62 -30.73 13.55 -23.92
CA ALA A 62 -30.17 13.08 -25.20
C ALA A 62 -30.22 11.55 -25.32
N GLY A 63 -30.91 11.05 -26.35
CA GLY A 63 -31.22 9.62 -26.53
C GLY A 63 -30.21 8.85 -27.40
N LYS A 64 -30.73 7.90 -28.20
CA LYS A 64 -29.96 6.88 -28.94
C LYS A 64 -28.92 7.40 -29.94
N GLU A 65 -29.12 8.60 -30.47
CA GLU A 65 -28.19 9.26 -31.41
C GLU A 65 -26.93 9.78 -30.68
N ALA A 66 -26.94 9.90 -29.35
CA ALA A 66 -25.84 10.44 -28.58
C ALA A 66 -24.89 9.34 -28.07
N ILE A 67 -23.59 9.67 -28.01
CA ILE A 67 -22.62 8.81 -27.32
C ILE A 67 -22.82 8.95 -25.81
N LEU A 68 -23.26 7.86 -25.16
CA LEU A 68 -23.53 7.78 -23.73
C LEU A 68 -22.38 7.13 -22.94
N TYR A 69 -22.13 7.67 -21.75
CA TYR A 69 -21.09 7.28 -20.81
C TYR A 69 -21.72 6.96 -19.46
N VAL A 70 -21.10 6.02 -18.74
CA VAL A 70 -21.40 5.81 -17.32
C VAL A 70 -20.45 6.69 -16.53
N GLN A 71 -20.98 7.75 -15.94
CA GLN A 71 -20.24 8.70 -15.11
C GLN A 71 -20.38 8.32 -13.65
N HIS A 72 -19.28 8.25 -12.91
CA HIS A 72 -19.35 8.06 -11.46
C HIS A 72 -19.61 9.40 -10.78
N THR A 73 -20.53 9.43 -9.81
CA THR A 73 -20.76 10.60 -8.95
C THR A 73 -19.81 10.62 -7.75
N VAL A 74 -19.09 9.52 -7.52
CA VAL A 74 -18.00 9.41 -6.53
C VAL A 74 -16.66 9.29 -7.23
N ARG A 75 -15.63 9.94 -6.68
CA ARG A 75 -14.28 9.86 -7.24
C ARG A 75 -13.64 8.51 -6.93
N LEU A 76 -12.78 8.04 -7.83
CA LEU A 76 -11.92 6.88 -7.57
C LEU A 76 -11.07 7.16 -6.31
N PRO A 77 -11.14 6.32 -5.26
CA PRO A 77 -10.48 6.63 -4.00
C PRO A 77 -8.96 6.57 -4.15
N LYS A 78 -8.29 7.61 -3.65
CA LYS A 78 -6.82 7.74 -3.66
C LYS A 78 -6.26 7.25 -2.34
N ILE A 79 -5.29 6.35 -2.37
CA ILE A 79 -4.64 5.81 -1.17
C ILE A 79 -4.03 6.92 -0.30
N SER A 80 -3.43 7.96 -0.91
CA SER A 80 -2.84 9.08 -0.18
C SER A 80 -3.82 9.77 0.76
N THR A 81 -5.06 10.00 0.31
CA THR A 81 -6.13 10.61 1.09
C THR A 81 -6.42 9.81 2.37
N TYR A 82 -6.53 8.49 2.28
CA TYR A 82 -6.78 7.65 3.47
C TYR A 82 -5.58 7.62 4.42
N LYS A 83 -4.35 7.69 3.88
CA LYS A 83 -3.14 7.78 4.71
C LYS A 83 -3.09 9.11 5.48
N GLU A 84 -3.42 10.22 4.83
CA GLU A 84 -3.45 11.55 5.43
C GLU A 84 -4.54 11.63 6.51
N LEU A 85 -5.75 11.17 6.21
CA LEU A 85 -6.86 11.11 7.18
C LEU A 85 -6.50 10.25 8.39
N ALA A 86 -5.96 9.06 8.18
CA ALA A 86 -5.58 8.17 9.29
C ALA A 86 -4.42 8.72 10.14
N LYS A 87 -3.47 9.44 9.52
CA LYS A 87 -2.42 10.15 10.27
C LYS A 87 -2.98 11.29 11.10
N SER A 88 -3.90 12.08 10.54
CA SER A 88 -4.56 13.18 11.24
C SER A 88 -5.40 12.67 12.42
N ASP A 89 -6.17 11.61 12.22
CA ASP A 89 -6.94 10.94 13.27
C ASP A 89 -6.03 10.40 14.40
N LEU A 90 -4.91 9.75 14.04
CA LEU A 90 -3.95 9.28 15.02
C LEU A 90 -3.36 10.43 15.86
N ALA A 91 -3.01 11.54 15.21
CA ALA A 91 -2.49 12.73 15.89
C ALA A 91 -3.53 13.35 16.83
N GLY A 92 -4.80 13.41 16.41
CA GLY A 92 -5.90 13.92 17.24
C GLY A 92 -6.21 13.06 18.47
N ARG A 93 -5.93 11.76 18.42
CA ARG A 93 -6.14 10.82 19.54
C ARG A 93 -5.03 10.84 20.60
N GLY A 94 -3.96 11.61 20.38
CA GLY A 94 -2.82 11.66 21.33
C GLY A 94 -2.11 10.32 21.51
N VAL A 95 -2.21 9.41 20.52
CA VAL A 95 -1.58 8.10 20.60
C VAL A 95 -0.07 8.27 20.56
N GLN A 96 0.62 7.67 21.53
CA GLN A 96 2.07 7.72 21.62
C GLN A 96 2.71 7.04 20.40
N PRO A 97 3.81 7.60 19.87
CA PRO A 97 4.54 6.97 18.77
C PRO A 97 5.06 5.59 19.17
N VAL A 98 5.34 4.76 18.18
CA VAL A 98 5.93 3.43 18.41
C VAL A 98 7.22 3.58 19.22
N ASP A 99 7.28 2.90 20.36
CA ASP A 99 8.49 2.84 21.17
C ASP A 99 9.53 1.91 20.51
N TYR A 100 10.26 2.47 19.55
CA TYR A 100 11.37 1.79 18.89
C TYR A 100 12.51 1.45 19.86
N SER A 101 12.57 2.11 21.03
CA SER A 101 13.60 1.84 22.02
C SER A 101 13.35 0.50 22.72
N SER A 102 12.11 0.23 23.15
CA SER A 102 11.72 -1.08 23.72
C SER A 102 11.90 -2.21 22.71
N ILE A 103 11.51 -2.01 21.45
CA ILE A 103 11.74 -3.02 20.39
C ILE A 103 13.23 -3.30 20.23
N ARG A 104 14.07 -2.25 20.25
CA ARG A 104 15.53 -2.39 20.14
C ARG A 104 16.11 -3.12 21.35
N GLN A 105 15.63 -2.85 22.56
CA GLN A 105 16.03 -3.55 23.78
C GLN A 105 15.68 -5.04 23.70
N GLN A 106 14.47 -5.40 23.26
CA GLN A 106 14.09 -6.80 23.02
C GLN A 106 15.02 -7.47 21.99
N MET A 107 15.38 -6.76 20.91
CA MET A 107 16.33 -7.28 19.93
C MET A 107 17.73 -7.49 20.53
N TYR A 108 18.19 -6.63 21.43
CA TYR A 108 19.46 -6.83 22.14
C TYR A 108 19.38 -8.02 23.10
N ALA A 109 18.28 -8.18 23.84
CA ALA A 109 18.05 -9.31 24.71
C ALA A 109 18.12 -10.66 23.95
N ILE A 110 17.53 -10.73 22.74
CA ILE A 110 17.63 -11.93 21.87
C ILE A 110 19.09 -12.29 21.55
N ARG A 111 19.95 -11.29 21.35
CA ARG A 111 21.38 -11.54 21.09
C ARG A 111 22.12 -11.92 22.37
N ALA A 112 21.79 -11.28 23.49
CA ALA A 112 22.45 -11.51 24.78
C ALA A 112 22.11 -12.87 25.39
N ALA A 113 20.91 -13.40 25.11
CA ALA A 113 20.47 -14.71 25.58
C ALA A 113 21.11 -15.89 24.80
N GLU A 114 21.84 -15.64 23.72
CA GLU A 114 22.48 -16.70 22.95
C GLU A 114 23.91 -16.92 23.46
N GLU A 115 24.17 -18.10 24.02
CA GLU A 115 25.49 -18.47 24.53
C GLU A 115 26.46 -18.74 23.37
N PRO A 116 27.59 -18.03 23.30
CA PRO A 116 28.58 -18.27 22.25
C PRO A 116 29.26 -19.63 22.41
N GLU A 117 29.43 -20.35 21.30
CA GLU A 117 30.18 -21.62 21.30
C GLU A 117 31.70 -21.36 21.30
N GLU A 118 32.48 -22.32 21.82
CA GLU A 118 33.93 -22.29 21.68
C GLU A 118 34.33 -22.58 20.23
N ARG A 119 35.09 -21.66 19.64
CA ARG A 119 35.50 -21.73 18.23
C ARG A 119 36.99 -21.56 18.08
N ASP A 120 37.52 -22.25 17.07
CA ASP A 120 38.91 -22.10 16.66
C ASP A 120 39.19 -20.68 16.15
N CYS A 121 40.26 -20.09 16.67
CA CYS A 121 40.74 -18.77 16.28
C CYS A 121 42.26 -18.76 16.12
N CYS A 122 42.76 -17.68 15.52
CA CYS A 122 44.19 -17.46 15.38
C CYS A 122 44.82 -17.20 16.77
N PRO A 123 45.84 -17.95 17.20
CA PRO A 123 46.49 -17.74 18.50
C PRO A 123 47.21 -16.39 18.61
N LYS A 124 47.57 -15.76 17.48
CA LYS A 124 48.26 -14.46 17.45
C LYS A 124 47.32 -13.26 17.61
N CYS A 125 46.13 -13.32 17.04
CA CYS A 125 45.23 -12.16 16.93
C CYS A 125 43.78 -12.43 17.29
N SER A 126 43.46 -13.64 17.76
CA SER A 126 42.13 -14.06 18.19
C SER A 126 41.05 -13.89 17.11
N SER A 127 41.44 -13.89 15.83
CA SER A 127 40.49 -13.79 14.73
C SER A 127 39.90 -15.16 14.41
N LEU A 128 38.59 -15.20 14.18
CA LEU A 128 37.86 -16.39 13.70
C LEU A 128 38.02 -16.61 12.19
N SER A 129 38.69 -15.69 11.48
CA SER A 129 38.95 -15.79 10.05
C SER A 129 40.19 -16.67 9.81
N ILE A 130 40.06 -17.97 10.07
CA ILE A 130 41.13 -18.95 9.89
C ILE A 130 40.71 -19.97 8.83
N GLN A 131 41.69 -20.50 8.11
CA GLN A 131 41.48 -21.50 7.07
C GLN A 131 42.44 -22.67 7.26
N TYR A 132 41.91 -23.89 7.26
CA TYR A 132 42.74 -25.10 7.30
C TYR A 132 43.26 -25.44 5.89
N ARG A 133 44.58 -25.60 5.76
CA ARG A 133 45.24 -25.98 4.51
C ARG A 133 45.63 -27.45 4.57
N LYS A 134 44.84 -28.31 3.91
CA LYS A 134 45.00 -29.78 3.93
C LYS A 134 46.42 -30.25 3.55
N LYS A 135 47.02 -29.67 2.50
CA LYS A 135 48.37 -30.07 2.02
C LYS A 135 49.49 -29.82 3.02
N ALA A 136 49.38 -28.75 3.81
CA ALA A 136 50.39 -28.35 4.79
C ALA A 136 50.06 -28.81 6.21
N ALA A 137 48.92 -29.50 6.40
CA ALA A 137 48.35 -29.86 7.70
C ALA A 137 48.37 -28.69 8.72
N ALA A 138 48.12 -27.47 8.25
CA ALA A 138 48.28 -26.24 9.03
C ALA A 138 47.15 -25.24 8.75
N TRP A 139 46.84 -24.43 9.75
CA TRP A 139 45.92 -23.31 9.66
C TRP A 139 46.64 -22.04 9.21
N ILE A 140 45.92 -21.14 8.56
CA ILE A 140 46.38 -19.79 8.24
C ILE A 140 45.33 -18.77 8.66
N CYS A 141 45.76 -17.67 9.27
CA CYS A 141 44.89 -16.55 9.61
C CYS A 141 44.75 -15.55 8.45
N ASN A 142 43.51 -15.28 8.06
CA ASN A 142 43.11 -14.34 7.00
C ASN A 142 42.59 -13.01 7.55
N SER A 143 42.84 -12.69 8.83
CA SER A 143 42.39 -11.45 9.47
C SER A 143 43.09 -10.22 8.92
N LYS A 144 42.34 -9.10 8.86
CA LYS A 144 42.84 -7.73 8.60
C LYS A 144 42.61 -6.78 9.78
N SER A 145 42.42 -7.32 10.98
CA SER A 145 41.98 -6.56 12.16
C SER A 145 42.88 -5.37 12.53
N THR A 146 44.15 -5.36 12.13
CA THR A 146 45.12 -4.28 12.38
C THR A 146 45.49 -3.49 11.13
N GLY A 147 44.69 -3.56 10.06
CA GLY A 147 44.98 -2.92 8.76
C GLY A 147 45.95 -3.69 7.88
N GLN A 148 46.79 -4.56 8.45
CA GLN A 148 47.63 -5.52 7.72
C GLN A 148 47.09 -6.95 7.85
N TYR A 149 47.40 -7.80 6.85
CA TYR A 149 47.05 -9.22 6.92
C TYR A 149 47.86 -9.91 8.02
N CYS A 150 47.18 -10.66 8.89
CA CYS A 150 47.85 -11.42 9.94
C CYS A 150 48.77 -12.51 9.36
N ALA A 151 48.28 -13.27 8.37
CA ALA A 151 48.98 -14.34 7.65
C ALA A 151 49.68 -15.39 8.53
N HIS A 152 49.40 -15.42 9.83
CA HIS A 152 50.05 -16.33 10.77
C HIS A 152 49.65 -17.77 10.45
N VAL A 153 50.67 -18.63 10.32
CA VAL A 153 50.53 -20.06 10.07
C VAL A 153 50.79 -20.82 11.36
N PHE A 154 49.90 -21.74 11.72
CA PHE A 154 49.96 -22.46 13.00
C PHE A 154 49.29 -23.85 12.85
N THR A 155 49.65 -24.78 13.73
CA THR A 155 49.14 -26.17 13.70
C THR A 155 47.96 -26.36 14.65
N VAL A 156 48.02 -25.74 15.84
CA VAL A 156 46.97 -25.81 16.86
C VAL A 156 46.26 -24.45 16.97
N PRO A 157 44.97 -24.37 16.64
CA PRO A 157 44.19 -23.15 16.85
C PRO A 157 43.97 -22.89 18.34
N ALA A 158 43.92 -21.61 18.71
CA ALA A 158 43.40 -21.22 20.02
C ALA A 158 41.87 -21.33 20.03
N LYS A 159 41.26 -21.36 21.21
CA LYS A 159 39.79 -21.35 21.37
C LYS A 159 39.33 -19.98 21.85
N MET A 160 38.19 -19.53 21.34
CA MET A 160 37.48 -18.37 21.88
C MET A 160 35.97 -18.56 21.80
N ALA A 161 35.24 -18.02 22.78
CA ALA A 161 33.79 -18.00 22.75
C ALA A 161 33.29 -17.03 21.65
N ALA A 162 32.59 -17.54 20.65
CA ALA A 162 32.06 -16.73 19.57
C ALA A 162 30.83 -17.33 18.88
N LEU A 163 29.90 -16.46 18.48
CA LEU A 163 28.69 -16.89 17.77
C LEU A 163 29.03 -17.55 16.42
N THR A 164 28.42 -18.71 16.16
CA THR A 164 28.49 -19.41 14.88
C THR A 164 27.67 -18.71 13.79
N ALA A 165 27.83 -19.14 12.54
CA ALA A 165 27.04 -18.61 11.43
C ALA A 165 25.55 -18.92 11.59
N ASP A 166 25.23 -20.12 12.09
CA ASP A 166 23.86 -20.56 12.32
C ASP A 166 23.21 -19.84 13.50
N GLN A 167 23.94 -19.64 14.61
CA GLN A 167 23.48 -18.78 15.71
C GLN A 167 23.18 -17.36 15.22
N LYS A 168 24.07 -16.75 14.43
CA LYS A 168 23.83 -15.42 13.83
C LYS A 168 22.62 -15.40 12.89
N LYS A 169 22.37 -16.47 12.13
CA LYS A 169 21.19 -16.60 11.27
C LYS A 169 19.91 -16.75 12.09
N SER A 170 19.94 -17.57 13.13
CA SER A 170 18.86 -17.75 14.11
C SER A 170 18.50 -16.44 14.81
N ILE A 171 19.49 -15.74 15.37
CA ILE A 171 19.31 -14.42 16.00
C ILE A 171 18.65 -13.43 15.04
N ARG A 172 19.12 -13.36 13.78
CA ARG A 172 18.52 -12.46 12.77
C ARG A 172 17.05 -12.80 12.50
N ARG A 173 16.71 -14.09 12.39
CA ARG A 173 15.33 -14.55 12.23
C ARG A 173 14.47 -14.20 13.46
N LYS A 174 14.93 -14.51 14.66
CA LYS A 174 14.24 -14.18 15.94
C LYS A 174 13.99 -12.67 16.08
N LYS A 175 15.01 -11.85 15.79
CA LYS A 175 14.91 -10.38 15.79
C LYS A 175 13.86 -9.87 14.81
N HIS A 176 13.90 -10.34 13.56
CA HIS A 176 12.92 -9.96 12.55
C HIS A 176 11.51 -10.40 12.95
N GLN A 177 11.34 -11.62 13.45
CA GLN A 177 10.05 -12.13 13.91
C GLN A 177 9.49 -11.29 15.07
N THR A 178 10.34 -10.92 16.03
CA THR A 178 9.94 -10.09 17.18
C THR A 178 9.48 -8.72 16.71
N TRP A 179 10.28 -8.03 15.88
CA TRP A 179 9.88 -6.77 15.27
C TRP A 179 8.56 -6.90 14.51
N ARG A 180 8.44 -7.93 13.67
CA ARG A 180 7.24 -8.17 12.85
C ARG A 180 6.01 -8.39 13.73
N ASN A 181 6.12 -9.22 14.77
CA ASN A 181 5.04 -9.48 15.71
C ASN A 181 4.58 -8.20 16.42
N THR A 182 5.51 -7.36 16.88
CA THR A 182 5.19 -6.10 17.55
C THR A 182 4.46 -5.14 16.62
N ILE A 183 4.95 -4.97 15.38
CA ILE A 183 4.33 -4.06 14.41
C ILE A 183 2.95 -4.56 13.97
N LEU A 184 2.80 -5.85 13.68
CA LEU A 184 1.53 -6.44 13.22
C LEU A 184 0.44 -6.43 14.29
N ASN A 185 0.82 -6.63 15.56
CA ASN A 185 -0.15 -6.77 16.65
C ASN A 185 -0.51 -5.45 17.32
N ARG A 186 0.05 -4.34 16.84
CA ARG A 186 -0.25 -3.02 17.36
C ARG A 186 -1.73 -2.65 17.21
N HIS A 187 -2.28 -2.05 18.26
CA HIS A 187 -3.67 -1.60 18.29
C HIS A 187 -3.88 -0.40 17.36
N ASP A 188 -2.99 0.59 17.44
CA ASP A 188 -2.93 1.84 16.67
C ASP A 188 -2.23 1.69 15.31
N ASP A 189 -2.42 0.57 14.61
CA ASP A 189 -1.96 0.42 13.24
C ASP A 189 -2.84 1.24 12.27
N TRP A 190 -2.62 2.55 12.28
CA TRP A 190 -3.33 3.53 11.45
C TRP A 190 -3.22 3.20 9.96
N MET A 191 -2.09 2.66 9.51
CA MET A 191 -1.87 2.33 8.11
C MET A 191 -2.71 1.13 7.69
N ARG A 192 -2.84 0.11 8.55
CA ARG A 192 -3.77 -1.00 8.31
C ARG A 192 -5.20 -0.49 8.18
N ASN A 193 -5.64 0.36 9.11
CA ASN A 193 -6.99 0.92 9.09
C ASN A 193 -7.23 1.76 7.84
N ALA A 194 -6.26 2.59 7.43
CA ALA A 194 -6.32 3.37 6.20
C ALA A 194 -6.48 2.47 4.96
N MET A 195 -5.72 1.39 4.88
CA MET A 195 -5.78 0.46 3.75
C MET A 195 -7.11 -0.31 3.72
N LEU A 196 -7.64 -0.74 4.86
CA LEU A 196 -8.95 -1.40 4.94
C LEU A 196 -10.08 -0.44 4.53
N ALA A 197 -10.04 0.81 5.00
CA ALA A 197 -11.00 1.84 4.60
C ALA A 197 -10.95 2.11 3.09
N TRP A 198 -9.74 2.23 2.53
CA TRP A 198 -9.55 2.39 1.09
C TRP A 198 -10.09 1.20 0.28
N ILE A 199 -9.87 -0.05 0.74
CA ILE A 199 -10.42 -1.24 0.08
C ILE A 199 -11.97 -1.22 0.13
N GLY A 200 -12.56 -0.85 1.27
CA GLY A 200 -14.01 -0.69 1.41
C GLY A 200 -14.58 0.30 0.40
N GLU A 201 -13.94 1.46 0.26
CA GLU A 201 -14.37 2.50 -0.68
C GLU A 201 -14.13 2.13 -2.15
N MET A 202 -13.09 1.35 -2.44
CA MET A 202 -12.96 0.74 -3.76
C MET A 202 -14.12 -0.21 -4.08
N ARG A 203 -14.66 -0.95 -3.10
CA ARG A 203 -15.84 -1.81 -3.32
C ARG A 203 -17.07 -0.96 -3.62
N VAL A 204 -17.27 0.15 -2.90
CA VAL A 204 -18.34 1.11 -3.17
C VAL A 204 -18.21 1.66 -4.59
N TYR A 205 -17.04 2.12 -4.99
CA TYR A 205 -16.79 2.58 -6.37
C TYR A 205 -17.10 1.49 -7.41
N LEU A 206 -16.66 0.25 -7.18
CA LEU A 206 -16.87 -0.88 -8.08
C LEU A 206 -18.31 -1.43 -8.07
N SER A 207 -19.14 -1.01 -7.11
CA SER A 207 -20.56 -1.39 -7.07
C SER A 207 -21.36 -0.79 -8.22
N LEU A 208 -20.90 0.34 -8.78
CA LEU A 208 -21.60 1.20 -9.73
C LEU A 208 -22.91 1.81 -9.20
N GLN A 209 -23.19 1.72 -7.89
CA GLN A 209 -24.40 2.31 -7.27
C GLN A 209 -24.43 3.84 -7.41
N HIS A 210 -23.26 4.46 -7.41
CA HIS A 210 -23.09 5.91 -7.54
C HIS A 210 -22.67 6.26 -8.97
N THR A 211 -23.47 5.84 -9.94
CA THR A 211 -23.25 6.17 -11.35
C THR A 211 -24.51 6.67 -12.01
N LYS A 212 -24.33 7.43 -13.08
CA LYS A 212 -25.40 7.93 -13.94
C LYS A 212 -25.00 7.91 -15.39
N THR A 213 -25.98 7.88 -16.27
CA THR A 213 -25.80 7.86 -17.71
C THR A 213 -25.79 9.28 -18.26
N LEU A 214 -24.68 9.69 -18.88
CA LEU A 214 -24.52 11.03 -19.43
C LEU A 214 -24.08 10.99 -20.89
N CYS A 215 -24.49 11.98 -21.69
CA CYS A 215 -23.87 12.20 -22.99
C CYS A 215 -22.45 12.76 -22.83
N LYS A 216 -21.60 12.64 -23.88
CA LYS A 216 -20.21 13.13 -23.90
C LYS A 216 -20.05 14.53 -23.30
N ARG A 217 -20.96 15.42 -23.69
CA ARG A 217 -20.95 16.82 -23.28
C ARG A 217 -21.29 16.98 -21.79
N CYS A 218 -22.35 16.34 -21.30
CA CYS A 218 -22.74 16.45 -19.90
C CYS A 218 -21.67 15.84 -18.98
N ALA A 219 -21.07 14.72 -19.38
CA ALA A 219 -19.95 14.12 -18.66
C ALA A 219 -18.75 15.06 -18.57
N PHE A 220 -18.37 15.68 -19.70
CA PHE A 220 -17.28 16.67 -19.72
C PHE A 220 -17.55 17.85 -18.78
N LEU A 221 -18.77 18.39 -18.76
CA LEU A 221 -19.10 19.52 -17.89
C LEU A 221 -19.01 19.17 -16.40
N GLU A 222 -19.42 17.96 -16.04
CA GLU A 222 -19.27 17.46 -14.66
C GLU A 222 -17.82 17.22 -14.27
N ASP A 223 -16.99 16.75 -15.20
CA ASP A 223 -15.57 16.53 -14.96
C ASP A 223 -14.78 17.83 -14.87
N MET A 224 -15.15 18.85 -15.65
CA MET A 224 -14.34 20.06 -15.83
C MET A 224 -14.65 21.17 -14.82
N THR A 225 -15.85 21.25 -14.26
CA THR A 225 -16.28 22.50 -13.59
C THR A 225 -17.55 22.38 -12.73
N ASP A 226 -17.80 23.36 -11.87
CA ASP A 226 -19.13 23.68 -11.30
C ASP A 226 -20.12 24.21 -12.36
N HIS A 227 -20.08 23.74 -13.61
CA HIS A 227 -20.97 24.19 -14.70
C HIS A 227 -21.97 23.11 -15.09
N LYS A 228 -23.05 23.52 -15.75
CA LYS A 228 -24.13 22.68 -16.27
C LYS A 228 -24.46 23.05 -17.73
N PRO A 229 -24.97 22.12 -18.54
CA PRO A 229 -25.43 22.42 -19.89
C PRO A 229 -26.88 22.95 -19.88
N CYS A 230 -27.16 23.97 -20.68
CA CYS A 230 -28.52 24.38 -20.98
C CYS A 230 -29.23 23.26 -21.76
N ARG A 231 -30.45 22.92 -21.36
CA ARG A 231 -31.25 21.86 -22.00
C ARG A 231 -31.80 22.24 -23.37
N LEU A 232 -31.88 23.53 -23.68
CA LEU A 232 -32.45 24.04 -24.93
C LEU A 232 -31.38 24.28 -26.00
N CYS A 233 -30.50 25.24 -25.80
CA CYS A 233 -29.45 25.54 -26.78
C CYS A 233 -28.20 24.68 -26.63
N GLY A 234 -28.01 24.06 -25.45
CA GLY A 234 -26.73 23.49 -25.12
C GLY A 234 -25.65 24.57 -25.13
N PHE A 235 -25.73 25.53 -24.22
CA PHE A 235 -24.58 26.33 -23.80
C PHE A 235 -24.12 25.84 -22.42
N ALA A 236 -22.84 25.99 -22.07
CA ALA A 236 -22.30 25.54 -20.77
C ALA A 236 -22.09 26.73 -19.85
N TYR A 237 -22.71 26.73 -18.66
CA TYR A 237 -22.73 27.89 -17.76
C TYR A 237 -22.69 27.46 -16.28
N PRO A 238 -22.28 28.32 -15.33
CA PRO A 238 -22.15 27.97 -13.92
C PRO A 238 -23.43 27.38 -13.30
N LYS A 239 -23.31 26.38 -12.41
CA LYS A 239 -24.44 25.76 -11.69
C LYS A 239 -25.19 26.74 -10.79
N THR A 240 -24.51 27.80 -10.36
CA THR A 240 -25.08 28.90 -9.56
C THR A 240 -26.08 29.76 -10.34
N GLU A 241 -26.01 29.75 -11.67
CA GLU A 241 -26.91 30.54 -12.51
C GLU A 241 -28.18 29.76 -12.83
N GLN A 242 -29.33 30.44 -12.80
CA GLN A 242 -30.64 29.84 -13.07
C GLN A 242 -31.12 30.04 -14.51
N ILE A 243 -30.48 30.94 -15.25
CA ILE A 243 -30.85 31.31 -16.62
C ILE A 243 -29.63 31.08 -17.50
N CYS A 244 -29.84 30.44 -18.65
CA CYS A 244 -28.78 30.25 -19.63
C CYS A 244 -28.36 31.61 -20.22
N PRO A 245 -27.09 32.02 -20.14
CA PRO A 245 -26.66 33.33 -20.66
C PRO A 245 -26.65 33.42 -22.20
N ASP A 246 -26.85 32.30 -22.90
CA ASP A 246 -26.80 32.25 -24.37
C ASP A 246 -28.19 32.28 -25.02
N CYS A 247 -29.16 31.55 -24.47
CA CYS A 247 -30.54 31.56 -24.99
C CYS A 247 -31.56 32.22 -24.05
N GLU A 248 -31.10 32.73 -22.91
CA GLU A 248 -31.91 33.43 -21.89
C GLU A 248 -33.04 32.57 -21.32
N GLN A 249 -32.97 31.25 -21.48
CA GLN A 249 -33.99 30.34 -20.99
C GLN A 249 -33.68 29.89 -19.56
N PRO A 250 -34.69 29.86 -18.67
CA PRO A 250 -34.53 29.34 -17.32
C PRO A 250 -34.26 27.84 -17.35
N ASP A 251 -33.43 27.40 -16.41
CA ASP A 251 -33.15 25.98 -16.19
C ASP A 251 -34.43 25.33 -15.64
N SER A 252 -35.08 24.49 -16.43
CA SER A 252 -36.44 23.97 -16.18
C SER A 252 -36.55 22.95 -15.04
N ASP A 253 -35.63 22.96 -14.07
CA ASP A 253 -35.48 21.93 -13.04
C ASP A 253 -35.66 22.44 -11.60
N GLN A 254 -36.58 23.38 -11.38
CA GLN A 254 -37.29 23.38 -10.10
C GLN A 254 -38.37 22.30 -10.13
N ARG A 255 -37.97 21.02 -10.02
CA ARG A 255 -38.80 20.14 -9.21
C ARG A 255 -38.69 20.67 -7.79
N ILE A 256 -39.66 21.48 -7.40
CA ILE A 256 -39.93 21.80 -6.00
C ILE A 256 -40.08 20.44 -5.32
N ILE A 257 -39.05 20.03 -4.58
CA ILE A 257 -39.19 18.98 -3.57
C ILE A 257 -40.04 19.64 -2.49
N GLY A 258 -41.35 19.41 -2.57
CA GLY A 258 -42.26 19.52 -1.44
C GLY A 258 -42.20 18.25 -0.60
#